data_AF-A0A820W4E9-F1
#
_entry.id   AF-A0A820W4E9-F1
#
_cell.length_a   1.000
_cell.length_b   1.000
_cell.length_c   1.000
_cell.angle_alpha   90.00
_cell.angle_beta   90.00
_cell.angle_gamma   90.00
#
_symmetry.space_group_name_H-M   'P 1'
#
loop_
_entity.id
_entity.type
_entity.pdbx_description
1 polymer ?
#
loop_
_entity_poly.entity_id
_entity_poly.type
_entity_poly.pdbx_seq_one_letter_code
_entity_poly.pdbx_strand_id
1 'polypeptide(L)'
;MENFIEKANIFIAPQRLWIFFDEFNTTENIGLIKEIICERTLLGKSLPNNIVLLGACNPSRMQVNLNDDANNDRNKVGLSIDRYEMHNVTTNNRLLYTVVPIPETMIEHIWDFGFLTPSAERRYIETIIGQCKNNLTDDRSWYKTVVTLICESQDFIRRIEDVSSVSLRDVVRYRQLYDWFYTSIEHRSTAIEWSPLSVQVRAALLALLLCYYFRLYSAQSKQEYLELVKSNLPNHLKNLNLEKLLDDEENDFIQRMILPKGTAQNRTLRTNIFAILICTINRIPIIICGKPGCSKTSAVNIVLSNIKGKKSNDKYFQTLSDLCPVSYQGSKTCTSESIEKVFQRAKNINEIKSGTNSISVIVFDEIGLAELSPYNPLKVLHAELEIETCQYGFVGITNYRLDASKMNRSLFLACPDPDVDDLSLTGQIIRNSLTENTIYLTDEIMLNLANAYNDLLISLKAEKRYENYFGLRDYFSLIKGIVNDFENEITYAFTQSKQYSIIRKQMKIILAYVIIFR
;
A
#
# COMPACT_ATOMS: atom_id res chain seq x y z
N MET A 1 -3.41 -16.53 28.72
CA MET A 1 -3.99 -17.86 29.00
C MET A 1 -4.61 -17.94 30.39
N GLU A 2 -3.93 -17.45 31.44
CA GLU A 2 -4.47 -17.44 32.82
C GLU A 2 -5.86 -16.81 32.93
N ASN A 3 -6.09 -15.64 32.34
CA ASN A 3 -7.43 -15.02 32.29
C ASN A 3 -8.51 -15.92 31.64
N PHE A 4 -8.15 -16.78 30.68
CA PHE A 4 -9.09 -17.72 30.07
C PHE A 4 -9.37 -18.91 30.98
N ILE A 5 -8.37 -19.37 31.74
CA ILE A 5 -8.54 -20.42 32.76
C ILE A 5 -9.48 -19.93 33.87
N GLU A 6 -9.29 -18.70 34.35
CA GLU A 6 -10.18 -18.07 35.33
C GLU A 6 -11.62 -17.99 34.80
N LYS A 7 -11.80 -17.51 33.57
CA LYS A 7 -13.12 -17.50 32.91
C LYS A 7 -13.73 -18.90 32.81
N ALA A 8 -12.94 -19.90 32.43
CA ALA A 8 -13.38 -21.29 32.34
C ALA A 8 -13.87 -21.84 33.69
N ASN A 9 -13.20 -21.48 34.79
CA ASN A 9 -13.60 -21.90 36.13
C ASN A 9 -14.88 -21.24 36.64
N ILE A 10 -15.24 -20.06 36.11
CA ILE A 10 -16.49 -19.35 36.46
C ILE A 10 -17.69 -19.99 35.75
N PHE A 11 -17.49 -20.56 34.56
CA PHE A 11 -18.59 -21.16 33.80
C PHE A 11 -19.09 -22.46 34.43
N ILE A 12 -20.38 -22.48 34.78
CA ILE A 12 -21.08 -23.67 35.25
C ILE A 12 -21.44 -24.53 34.03
N ALA A 13 -21.25 -25.86 34.14
CA ALA A 13 -21.62 -26.81 33.09
C ALA A 13 -23.08 -26.56 32.61
N PRO A 14 -23.38 -26.64 31.29
CA PRO A 14 -22.60 -27.28 30.23
C PRO A 14 -21.78 -26.30 29.34
N GLN A 15 -21.56 -25.06 29.75
CA GLN A 15 -20.89 -24.06 28.91
C GLN A 15 -19.41 -24.43 28.65
N ARG A 16 -18.98 -24.32 27.39
CA ARG A 16 -17.61 -24.58 26.95
C ARG A 16 -16.95 -23.29 26.48
N LEU A 17 -15.71 -23.07 26.87
CA LEU A 17 -14.89 -21.96 26.40
C LEU A 17 -14.04 -22.41 25.21
N TRP A 18 -14.24 -21.80 24.04
CA TRP A 18 -13.45 -22.08 22.85
C TRP A 18 -12.32 -21.07 22.75
N ILE A 19 -11.10 -21.57 22.58
CA ILE A 19 -9.90 -20.75 22.38
C ILE A 19 -9.30 -21.16 21.04
N PHE A 20 -9.17 -20.19 20.15
CA PHE A 20 -8.61 -20.38 18.82
C PHE A 20 -7.26 -19.67 18.71
N PHE A 21 -6.21 -20.43 18.40
CA PHE A 21 -4.88 -19.91 18.11
C PHE A 21 -4.72 -19.76 16.61
N ASP A 22 -4.91 -18.55 16.10
CA ASP A 22 -4.66 -18.24 14.68
C ASP A 22 -3.16 -18.10 14.42
N GLU A 23 -2.72 -18.54 13.24
CA GLU A 23 -1.32 -18.51 12.78
C GLU A 23 -0.29 -18.95 13.86
N PHE A 24 -0.60 -20.00 14.63
CA PHE A 24 0.10 -20.30 15.88
C PHE A 24 1.59 -20.63 15.70
N ASN A 25 2.00 -21.05 14.50
CA ASN A 25 3.38 -21.36 14.18
C ASN A 25 4.22 -20.13 13.79
N THR A 26 3.74 -18.92 14.07
CA THR A 26 4.48 -17.66 13.87
C THR A 26 5.11 -17.13 15.17
N THR A 27 5.23 -17.97 16.21
CA THR A 27 5.91 -17.65 17.48
C THR A 27 6.97 -18.69 17.81
N GLU A 28 8.08 -18.23 18.41
CA GLU A 28 9.15 -19.10 18.91
C GLU A 28 8.68 -19.97 20.09
N ASN A 29 7.65 -19.53 20.81
CA ASN A 29 7.08 -20.24 21.96
C ASN A 29 6.11 -21.37 21.56
N ILE A 30 6.31 -22.01 20.40
CA ILE A 30 5.46 -23.08 19.89
C ILE A 30 5.38 -24.28 20.84
N GLY A 31 6.43 -24.51 21.64
CA GLY A 31 6.45 -25.54 22.68
C GLY A 31 5.36 -25.36 23.75
N LEU A 32 5.07 -24.12 24.15
CA LEU A 32 3.98 -23.83 25.09
C LEU A 32 2.61 -24.08 24.44
N ILE A 33 2.45 -23.74 23.16
CA ILE A 33 1.20 -24.00 22.44
C ILE A 33 0.99 -25.52 22.28
N LYS A 34 2.06 -26.26 22.01
CA LYS A 34 2.04 -27.73 21.99
C LYS A 34 1.61 -28.30 23.34
N GLU A 35 2.18 -27.82 24.44
CA GLU A 35 1.80 -28.24 25.80
C GLU A 35 0.29 -28.01 26.03
N ILE A 36 -0.19 -26.80 25.72
CA ILE A 36 -1.58 -26.41 25.87
C ILE A 36 -2.52 -27.30 25.05
N ILE A 37 -2.22 -27.51 23.76
CA ILE A 37 -3.11 -28.21 22.83
C ILE A 37 -3.05 -29.73 23.01
N CYS A 38 -1.85 -30.31 23.05
CA CYS A 38 -1.67 -31.76 23.06
C CYS A 38 -1.74 -32.35 24.48
N GLU A 39 -1.10 -31.70 25.45
CA GLU A 39 -0.99 -32.22 26.83
C GLU A 39 -2.09 -31.68 27.75
N ARG A 40 -2.81 -30.64 27.30
CA ARG A 40 -3.80 -29.91 28.11
C ARG A 40 -3.22 -29.42 29.43
N THR A 41 -1.96 -28.95 29.41
CA THR A 41 -1.31 -28.30 30.54
C THR A 41 -0.74 -26.94 30.16
N LEU A 42 -0.51 -26.10 31.18
CA LEU A 42 0.23 -24.86 31.07
C LEU A 42 1.27 -24.83 32.20
N LEU A 43 2.55 -24.90 31.86
CA LEU A 43 3.65 -24.98 32.82
C LEU A 43 3.44 -26.13 33.83
N GLY A 44 2.98 -27.28 33.33
CA GLY A 44 2.70 -28.50 34.10
C GLY A 44 1.38 -28.51 34.88
N LYS A 45 0.58 -27.42 34.86
CA LYS A 45 -0.74 -27.39 35.49
C LYS A 45 -1.84 -27.77 34.50
N SER A 46 -2.72 -28.68 34.88
CA SER A 46 -3.83 -29.14 34.02
C SER A 46 -4.84 -28.03 33.72
N LEU A 47 -5.30 -27.96 32.47
CA LEU A 47 -6.32 -27.04 32.00
C LEU A 47 -7.73 -27.55 32.33
N PRO A 48 -8.69 -26.67 32.64
CA PRO A 48 -10.08 -27.05 32.86
C PRO A 48 -10.69 -27.86 31.70
N ASN A 49 -11.51 -28.85 32.03
CA ASN A 49 -12.12 -29.78 31.06
C ASN A 49 -13.11 -29.12 30.10
N ASN A 50 -13.66 -27.96 30.46
CA ASN A 50 -14.60 -27.21 29.64
C ASN A 50 -13.94 -26.29 28.60
N ILE A 51 -12.59 -26.27 28.52
CA ILE A 51 -11.87 -25.55 27.47
C ILE A 51 -11.73 -26.43 26.22
N VAL A 52 -12.15 -25.90 25.07
CA VAL A 52 -11.93 -26.47 23.74
C VAL A 52 -10.87 -25.63 23.04
N LEU A 53 -9.83 -26.30 22.54
CA LEU A 53 -8.67 -25.66 21.93
C LEU A 53 -8.66 -25.99 20.44
N LEU A 54 -8.49 -24.96 19.61
CA LEU A 54 -8.28 -25.08 18.18
C LEU A 54 -7.08 -24.24 17.79
N GLY A 55 -6.33 -24.68 16.78
CA GLY A 55 -5.22 -23.92 16.24
C GLY A 55 -5.22 -23.96 14.71
N ALA A 56 -4.89 -22.86 14.08
CA ALA A 56 -4.54 -22.79 12.67
C ALA A 56 -3.06 -22.45 12.53
N CYS A 57 -2.36 -23.16 11.64
CA CYS A 57 -0.97 -22.89 11.30
C CYS A 57 -0.84 -22.60 9.81
N ASN A 58 0.09 -21.71 9.47
CA ASN A 58 0.43 -21.46 8.08
C ASN A 58 1.38 -22.57 7.57
N PRO A 59 1.21 -23.07 6.34
CA PRO A 59 2.08 -24.13 5.81
C PRO A 59 3.57 -23.71 5.77
N SER A 60 4.54 -24.63 5.82
CA SER A 60 5.94 -24.22 5.60
C SER A 60 6.22 -24.14 4.10
N ARG A 61 5.97 -22.99 3.47
CA ARG A 61 6.23 -22.82 2.03
C ARG A 61 7.60 -22.21 1.81
N MET A 62 8.46 -22.96 1.11
CA MET A 62 9.71 -22.39 0.62
C MET A 62 9.44 -21.38 -0.49
N GLN A 63 10.18 -20.28 -0.48
CA GLN A 63 10.26 -19.34 -1.58
C GLN A 63 10.97 -20.03 -2.74
N VAL A 64 10.18 -20.69 -3.59
CA VAL A 64 10.67 -21.30 -4.83
C VAL A 64 11.14 -20.15 -5.72
N ASN A 65 12.42 -20.19 -6.12
CA ASN A 65 13.12 -19.26 -7.04
C ASN A 65 13.67 -17.96 -6.44
N LEU A 66 14.77 -18.08 -5.68
CA LEU A 66 15.62 -16.94 -5.28
C LEU A 66 16.72 -16.60 -6.30
N ASN A 67 16.96 -17.44 -7.31
CA ASN A 67 18.14 -17.33 -8.18
C ASN A 67 17.87 -16.95 -9.64
N ASP A 68 16.63 -17.01 -10.16
CA ASP A 68 16.44 -16.96 -11.61
C ASP A 68 15.57 -15.85 -12.20
N ASP A 69 14.97 -14.93 -11.44
CA ASP A 69 14.22 -13.84 -12.08
C ASP A 69 14.50 -12.47 -11.50
N ALA A 70 15.46 -11.77 -12.12
CA ALA A 70 15.46 -10.30 -12.21
C ALA A 70 14.14 -9.72 -12.78
N ASN A 71 13.23 -10.59 -13.24
CA ASN A 71 11.90 -10.27 -13.76
C ASN A 71 10.76 -10.39 -12.74
N ASN A 72 10.98 -10.93 -11.54
CA ASN A 72 9.89 -11.06 -10.57
C ASN A 72 9.58 -9.70 -9.91
N ASP A 73 8.45 -9.10 -10.28
CA ASP A 73 7.99 -7.80 -9.78
C ASP A 73 7.94 -7.71 -8.25
N ARG A 74 7.84 -8.87 -7.58
CA ARG A 74 7.91 -8.96 -6.13
C ARG A 74 9.16 -8.35 -5.52
N ASN A 75 10.30 -8.53 -6.17
CA ASN A 75 11.59 -8.06 -5.67
C ASN A 75 11.92 -6.64 -6.12
N LYS A 76 11.08 -6.02 -6.97
CA LYS A 76 11.33 -4.70 -7.55
C LYS A 76 10.66 -3.55 -6.80
N VAL A 77 9.63 -3.83 -5.99
CA VAL A 77 8.91 -2.79 -5.23
C VAL A 77 9.69 -2.39 -3.98
N GLY A 78 10.08 -1.12 -3.88
CA GLY A 78 10.77 -0.58 -2.71
C GLY A 78 12.27 -0.91 -2.71
N LEU A 79 12.84 -0.99 -1.51
CA LEU A 79 14.21 -1.40 -1.25
C LEU A 79 14.24 -2.91 -1.00
N SER A 80 15.24 -3.57 -1.56
CA SER A 80 15.64 -4.91 -1.14
C SER A 80 16.29 -4.82 0.25
N ILE A 81 15.85 -5.66 1.17
CA ILE A 81 16.55 -5.82 2.46
C ILE A 81 17.85 -6.56 2.15
N ASP A 82 19.00 -5.93 2.43
CA ASP A 82 20.28 -6.62 2.36
C ASP A 82 20.26 -7.81 3.31
N ARG A 83 20.40 -9.00 2.74
CA ARG A 83 20.25 -10.30 3.43
C ARG A 83 21.14 -10.41 4.68
N TYR A 84 22.21 -9.61 4.76
CA TYR A 84 23.10 -9.49 5.91
C TYR A 84 22.46 -8.89 7.17
N GLU A 85 21.50 -7.95 7.06
CA GLU A 85 20.77 -7.47 8.25
C GLU A 85 19.71 -8.48 8.71
N MET A 86 19.17 -9.29 7.79
CA MET A 86 18.27 -10.41 8.10
C MET A 86 19.02 -11.62 8.68
N HIS A 87 20.31 -11.78 8.36
CA HIS A 87 21.16 -12.88 8.83
C HIS A 87 21.33 -12.93 10.35
N ASN A 88 21.16 -11.82 11.06
CA ASN A 88 21.34 -11.76 12.51
C ASN A 88 20.03 -11.96 13.31
N VAL A 89 18.87 -12.08 12.67
CA VAL A 89 17.57 -12.15 13.37
C VAL A 89 16.80 -13.45 13.11
N THR A 90 17.01 -14.15 11.98
CA THR A 90 16.27 -15.41 11.71
C THR A 90 17.14 -16.47 11.02
N THR A 91 17.14 -17.69 11.55
CA THR A 91 17.92 -18.84 11.06
C THR A 91 17.36 -19.52 9.80
N ASN A 92 16.14 -19.17 9.33
CA ASN A 92 15.47 -19.86 8.20
C ASN A 92 15.09 -18.90 7.05
N ASN A 93 16.10 -18.54 6.24
CA ASN A 93 16.03 -17.61 5.11
C ASN A 93 15.34 -18.15 3.82
N ARG A 94 14.46 -19.14 3.90
CA ARG A 94 13.85 -19.75 2.70
C ARG A 94 12.34 -19.76 2.69
N LEU A 95 11.67 -19.24 3.70
CA LEU A 95 10.21 -19.34 3.81
C LEU A 95 9.54 -18.07 3.31
N LEU A 96 8.41 -18.21 2.61
CA LEU A 96 7.59 -17.08 2.10
C LEU A 96 7.03 -16.19 3.22
N TYR A 97 7.01 -16.70 4.45
CA TYR A 97 6.58 -16.03 5.67
C TYR A 97 7.29 -16.65 6.88
N THR A 98 7.44 -15.89 7.96
CA THR A 98 8.15 -16.33 9.17
C THR A 98 7.34 -17.36 9.96
N VAL A 99 7.61 -18.65 9.74
CA VAL A 99 7.06 -19.76 10.54
C VAL A 99 8.15 -20.58 11.20
N VAL A 100 7.84 -21.04 12.41
CA VAL A 100 8.63 -21.96 13.21
C VAL A 100 8.19 -23.39 12.88
N PRO A 101 9.13 -24.36 12.77
CA PRO A 101 8.79 -25.76 12.56
C PRO A 101 7.82 -26.27 13.63
N ILE A 102 6.81 -27.02 13.19
CA ILE A 102 5.80 -27.58 14.08
C ILE A 102 6.40 -28.81 14.81
N PRO A 103 6.24 -28.94 16.13
CA PRO A 103 6.71 -30.11 16.87
C PRO A 103 6.10 -31.41 16.34
N GLU A 104 6.89 -32.47 16.24
CA GLU A 104 6.49 -33.76 15.64
C GLU A 104 5.17 -34.32 16.22
N THR A 105 5.01 -34.26 17.53
CA THR A 105 3.79 -34.69 18.23
C THR A 105 2.53 -33.91 17.83
N MET A 106 2.65 -32.66 17.35
CA MET A 106 1.51 -31.89 16.86
C MET A 106 1.16 -32.24 15.41
N ILE A 107 2.10 -32.78 14.63
CA ILE A 107 1.90 -33.07 13.21
C ILE A 107 0.77 -34.09 13.01
N GLU A 108 0.65 -35.08 13.89
CA GLU A 108 -0.43 -36.08 13.85
C GLU A 108 -1.83 -35.47 14.05
N HIS A 109 -1.91 -34.28 14.63
CA HIS A 109 -3.15 -33.55 14.88
C HIS A 109 -3.47 -32.50 13.81
N ILE A 110 -2.61 -32.35 12.79
CA ILE A 110 -2.80 -31.37 11.72
C ILE A 110 -3.46 -32.03 10.52
N TRP A 111 -4.52 -31.39 10.02
CA TRP A 111 -5.13 -31.73 8.74
C TRP A 111 -5.11 -30.51 7.83
N ASP A 112 -4.98 -30.75 6.53
CA ASP A 112 -5.09 -29.70 5.53
C ASP A 112 -6.56 -29.38 5.28
N PHE A 113 -6.96 -28.14 5.56
CA PHE A 113 -8.32 -27.64 5.30
C PHE A 113 -8.59 -27.45 3.79
N GLY A 114 -7.53 -27.46 2.97
CA GLY A 114 -7.59 -27.30 1.52
C GLY A 114 -7.75 -25.84 1.08
N PHE A 115 -7.94 -25.68 -0.24
CA PHE A 115 -8.16 -24.39 -0.87
C PHE A 115 -9.62 -24.23 -1.30
N LEU A 116 -10.07 -22.99 -1.38
CA LEU A 116 -11.38 -22.68 -1.91
C LEU A 116 -11.42 -23.08 -3.40
N THR A 117 -12.32 -23.98 -3.78
CA THR A 117 -12.49 -24.35 -5.20
C THR A 117 -12.97 -23.11 -5.99
N PRO A 118 -12.58 -22.94 -7.27
CA PRO A 118 -12.98 -21.77 -8.06
C PRO A 118 -14.51 -21.56 -8.13
N SER A 119 -15.29 -22.65 -8.14
CA SER A 119 -16.75 -22.59 -8.12
C SER A 119 -17.31 -22.10 -6.78
N ALA A 120 -16.76 -22.56 -5.65
CA ALA A 120 -17.12 -22.06 -4.34
C ALA A 120 -16.72 -20.59 -4.18
N GLU A 121 -15.51 -20.22 -4.61
CA GLU A 121 -15.04 -18.83 -4.58
C GLU A 121 -15.97 -17.91 -5.36
N ARG A 122 -16.30 -18.29 -6.60
CA ARG A 122 -17.26 -17.53 -7.41
C ARG A 122 -18.58 -17.33 -6.69
N ARG A 123 -19.11 -18.35 -6.01
CA ARG A 123 -20.36 -18.26 -5.24
C ARG A 123 -20.24 -17.30 -4.05
N TYR A 124 -19.10 -17.28 -3.37
CA TYR A 124 -18.83 -16.27 -2.32
C TYR A 124 -18.76 -14.87 -2.91
N ILE A 125 -18.08 -14.68 -4.04
CA ILE A 125 -18.04 -13.40 -4.76
C ILE A 125 -19.45 -12.96 -5.12
N GLU A 126 -20.26 -13.82 -5.73
CA GLU A 126 -21.67 -13.51 -6.05
C GLU A 126 -22.47 -13.13 -4.79
N THR A 127 -22.24 -13.82 -3.68
CA THR A 127 -22.95 -13.50 -2.42
C THR A 127 -22.55 -12.13 -1.88
N ILE A 128 -21.26 -11.79 -1.89
CA ILE A 128 -20.74 -10.50 -1.39
C ILE A 128 -21.19 -9.36 -2.30
N ILE A 129 -21.04 -9.52 -3.62
CA ILE A 129 -21.40 -8.49 -4.62
C ILE A 129 -22.92 -8.35 -4.75
N GLY A 130 -23.68 -9.41 -4.50
CA GLY A 130 -25.14 -9.34 -4.38
C GLY A 130 -25.64 -8.47 -3.22
N GLN A 131 -24.76 -8.09 -2.30
CA GLN A 131 -25.05 -7.13 -1.22
C GLN A 131 -24.62 -5.69 -1.56
N CYS A 132 -24.06 -5.43 -2.74
CA CYS A 132 -23.79 -4.07 -3.21
C CYS A 132 -25.10 -3.27 -3.26
N LYS A 133 -25.02 -1.98 -2.96
CA LYS A 133 -26.15 -1.05 -3.09
C LYS A 133 -26.17 -0.46 -4.50
N ASN A 134 -26.94 0.61 -4.69
CA ASN A 134 -26.79 1.52 -5.83
C ASN A 134 -26.90 0.86 -7.22
N ASN A 135 -27.87 -0.04 -7.36
CA ASN A 135 -28.34 -0.60 -8.64
C ASN A 135 -27.32 -1.47 -9.40
N LEU A 136 -26.25 -1.96 -8.74
CA LEU A 136 -25.31 -2.89 -9.40
C LEU A 136 -25.98 -4.18 -9.87
N THR A 137 -26.94 -4.66 -9.08
CA THR A 137 -27.64 -5.94 -9.29
C THR A 137 -28.82 -5.84 -10.27
N ASP A 138 -29.24 -4.64 -10.62
CA ASP A 138 -30.44 -4.40 -11.42
C ASP A 138 -30.23 -4.84 -12.87
N ASP A 139 -29.05 -4.56 -13.43
CA ASP A 139 -28.61 -5.14 -14.70
C ASP A 139 -27.91 -6.47 -14.44
N ARG A 140 -28.65 -7.56 -14.63
CA ARG A 140 -28.15 -8.93 -14.48
C ARG A 140 -26.98 -9.25 -15.41
N SER A 141 -26.91 -8.64 -16.58
CA SER A 141 -25.80 -8.82 -17.52
C SER A 141 -24.54 -8.17 -16.96
N TRP A 142 -24.65 -6.90 -16.57
CA TRP A 142 -23.54 -6.16 -15.96
C TRP A 142 -23.05 -6.79 -14.65
N TYR A 143 -23.98 -7.19 -13.78
CA TYR A 143 -23.66 -7.90 -12.54
C TYR A 143 -22.79 -9.15 -12.80
N LYS A 144 -23.16 -9.96 -13.80
CA LYS A 144 -22.37 -11.15 -14.18
C LYS A 144 -20.99 -10.76 -14.72
N THR A 145 -20.90 -9.69 -15.50
CA THR A 145 -19.61 -9.15 -15.96
C THR A 145 -18.73 -8.76 -14.78
N VAL A 146 -19.25 -8.03 -13.79
CA VAL A 146 -18.50 -7.61 -12.60
C VAL A 146 -18.00 -8.80 -11.79
N VAL A 147 -18.85 -9.80 -11.56
CA VAL A 147 -18.44 -11.06 -10.90
C VAL A 147 -17.28 -11.72 -11.66
N THR A 148 -17.39 -11.84 -12.98
CA THR A 148 -16.31 -12.39 -13.81
C THR A 148 -15.04 -11.56 -13.73
N LEU A 149 -15.13 -10.22 -13.80
CA LEU A 149 -13.97 -9.33 -13.68
C LEU A 149 -13.23 -9.51 -12.35
N ILE A 150 -13.95 -9.66 -11.24
CA ILE A 150 -13.36 -9.91 -9.92
C ILE A 150 -12.68 -11.28 -9.87
N CYS A 151 -13.34 -12.34 -10.38
CA CYS A 151 -12.73 -13.68 -10.45
C CYS A 151 -11.43 -13.66 -11.26
N GLU A 152 -11.47 -13.10 -12.47
CA GLU A 152 -10.30 -13.02 -13.35
C GLU A 152 -9.19 -12.16 -12.73
N SER A 153 -9.55 -11.11 -11.99
CA SER A 153 -8.58 -10.27 -11.27
C SER A 153 -7.90 -11.02 -10.13
N GLN A 154 -8.66 -11.78 -9.33
CA GLN A 154 -8.11 -12.65 -8.27
C GLN A 154 -7.11 -13.65 -8.88
N ASP A 155 -7.49 -14.32 -9.96
CA ASP A 155 -6.63 -15.30 -10.62
C ASP A 155 -5.40 -14.69 -11.28
N PHE A 156 -5.53 -13.49 -11.86
CA PHE A 156 -4.39 -12.75 -12.39
C PHE A 156 -3.36 -12.42 -11.30
N ILE A 157 -3.79 -11.88 -10.16
CA ILE A 157 -2.86 -11.57 -9.07
C ILE A 157 -2.22 -12.84 -8.50
N ARG A 158 -2.97 -13.95 -8.39
CA ARG A 158 -2.38 -15.26 -7.97
C ARG A 158 -1.29 -15.76 -8.90
N ARG A 159 -1.43 -15.53 -10.21
CA ARG A 159 -0.44 -15.94 -11.22
C ARG A 159 0.84 -15.12 -11.14
N ILE A 160 0.75 -13.81 -10.93
CA ILE A 160 1.92 -12.92 -10.85
C ILE A 160 2.57 -12.96 -9.48
N GLU A 161 1.78 -13.17 -8.43
CA GLU A 161 2.24 -13.18 -7.04
C GLU A 161 2.26 -14.60 -6.43
N ASP A 162 1.43 -14.87 -5.41
CA ASP A 162 1.30 -16.17 -4.73
C ASP A 162 -0.20 -16.45 -4.56
N VAL A 163 -0.56 -17.72 -4.38
CA VAL A 163 -1.95 -18.14 -4.11
C VAL A 163 -2.56 -17.37 -2.92
N SER A 164 -1.75 -17.06 -1.91
CA SER A 164 -2.17 -16.37 -0.68
C SER A 164 -2.16 -14.86 -0.80
N SER A 165 -1.90 -14.29 -1.99
CA SER A 165 -1.79 -12.84 -2.20
C SER A 165 -3.14 -12.11 -2.20
N VAL A 166 -4.23 -12.85 -2.41
CA VAL A 166 -5.57 -12.31 -2.54
C VAL A 166 -6.58 -13.18 -1.79
N SER A 167 -7.67 -12.57 -1.36
CA SER A 167 -8.70 -13.24 -0.56
C SER A 167 -10.08 -12.62 -0.77
N LEU A 168 -11.08 -13.18 -0.10
CA LEU A 168 -12.43 -12.59 -0.06
C LEU A 168 -12.44 -11.20 0.59
N ARG A 169 -11.40 -10.80 1.34
CA ARG A 169 -11.26 -9.43 1.85
C ARG A 169 -11.18 -8.41 0.71
N ASP A 170 -10.53 -8.75 -0.40
CA ASP A 170 -10.44 -7.87 -1.57
C ASP A 170 -11.81 -7.66 -2.22
N VAL A 171 -12.67 -8.68 -2.19
CA VAL A 171 -14.05 -8.60 -2.69
C VAL A 171 -14.91 -7.71 -1.78
N VAL A 172 -14.71 -7.80 -0.47
CA VAL A 172 -15.38 -6.90 0.50
C VAL A 172 -14.92 -5.45 0.30
N ARG A 173 -13.62 -5.21 0.08
CA ARG A 173 -13.10 -3.87 -0.29
C ARG A 173 -13.72 -3.37 -1.58
N TYR A 174 -13.77 -4.20 -2.61
CA TYR A 174 -14.38 -3.86 -3.89
C TYR A 174 -15.82 -3.39 -3.70
N ARG A 175 -16.63 -4.13 -2.93
CA ARG A 175 -18.01 -3.74 -2.61
C ARG A 175 -18.07 -2.36 -1.95
N GLN A 176 -17.29 -2.15 -0.89
CA GLN A 176 -17.27 -0.86 -0.17
C GLN A 176 -16.87 0.29 -1.09
N LEU A 177 -15.84 0.09 -1.92
CA LEU A 177 -15.36 1.07 -2.88
C LEU A 177 -16.38 1.35 -3.97
N TYR A 178 -17.04 0.33 -4.50
CA TYR A 178 -18.10 0.49 -5.50
C TYR A 178 -19.24 1.37 -4.97
N ASP A 179 -19.77 1.03 -3.79
CA ASP A 179 -20.87 1.77 -3.17
C ASP A 179 -20.46 3.24 -2.96
N TRP A 180 -19.23 3.47 -2.48
CA TRP A 180 -18.71 4.81 -2.28
C TRP A 180 -18.54 5.56 -3.61
N PHE A 181 -17.86 4.98 -4.60
CA PHE A 181 -17.63 5.63 -5.89
C PHE A 181 -18.94 6.02 -6.56
N TYR A 182 -19.97 5.17 -6.50
CA TYR A 182 -21.27 5.48 -7.06
C TYR A 182 -21.86 6.78 -6.48
N THR A 183 -22.03 6.82 -5.16
CA THR A 183 -22.56 8.00 -4.45
C THR A 183 -21.66 9.23 -4.65
N SER A 184 -20.35 9.00 -4.63
CA SER A 184 -19.33 10.01 -4.77
C SER A 184 -19.36 10.70 -6.13
N ILE A 185 -19.56 9.93 -7.20
CA ILE A 185 -19.71 10.43 -8.57
C ILE A 185 -21.03 11.22 -8.71
N GLU A 186 -22.14 10.72 -8.17
CA GLU A 186 -23.42 11.44 -8.22
C GLU A 186 -23.35 12.80 -7.50
N HIS A 187 -22.65 12.86 -6.38
CA HIS A 187 -22.50 14.08 -5.59
C HIS A 187 -21.50 15.07 -6.19
N ARG A 188 -20.49 14.58 -6.91
CA ARG A 188 -19.60 15.41 -7.72
C ARG A 188 -20.32 15.78 -9.02
N SER A 189 -21.27 16.71 -8.96
CA SER A 189 -21.80 17.37 -10.18
C SER A 189 -20.61 17.96 -10.95
N THR A 190 -20.18 17.32 -12.03
CA THR A 190 -18.90 17.65 -12.67
C THR A 190 -19.03 18.81 -13.66
N ALA A 191 -18.12 19.78 -13.56
CA ALA A 191 -17.86 20.76 -14.61
C ALA A 191 -17.02 20.15 -15.77
N ILE A 192 -16.52 18.94 -15.59
CA ILE A 192 -15.77 18.16 -16.58
C ILE A 192 -16.79 17.35 -17.38
N GLU A 193 -16.78 17.49 -18.71
CA GLU A 193 -17.49 16.58 -19.62
C GLU A 193 -16.86 15.20 -19.51
N TRP A 194 -17.48 14.33 -18.71
CA TRP A 194 -17.01 12.96 -18.55
C TRP A 194 -17.31 12.16 -19.82
N SER A 195 -16.54 11.08 -20.03
CA SER A 195 -16.91 10.07 -21.02
C SER A 195 -18.37 9.61 -20.79
N PRO A 196 -19.10 9.20 -21.84
CA PRO A 196 -20.53 8.87 -21.77
C PRO A 196 -20.84 7.55 -21.02
N LEU A 197 -19.99 7.17 -20.06
CA LEU A 197 -20.19 5.99 -19.22
C LEU A 197 -21.27 6.27 -18.16
N SER A 198 -22.08 5.26 -17.89
CA SER A 198 -22.98 5.31 -16.74
C SER A 198 -22.20 5.32 -15.43
N VAL A 199 -22.79 5.94 -14.40
CA VAL A 199 -22.21 5.99 -13.04
C VAL A 199 -21.93 4.58 -12.53
N GLN A 200 -22.83 3.62 -12.80
CA GLN A 200 -22.67 2.21 -12.44
C GLN A 200 -21.38 1.62 -13.00
N VAL A 201 -21.14 1.80 -14.31
CA VAL A 201 -19.97 1.21 -15.00
C VAL A 201 -18.69 1.88 -14.51
N ARG A 202 -18.69 3.22 -14.39
CA ARG A 202 -17.53 3.97 -13.94
C ARG A 202 -17.14 3.61 -12.50
N ALA A 203 -18.09 3.59 -11.57
CA ALA A 203 -17.84 3.21 -10.18
C ALA A 203 -17.28 1.78 -10.07
N ALA A 204 -17.85 0.84 -10.82
CA ALA A 204 -17.41 -0.55 -10.83
C ALA A 204 -16.00 -0.74 -11.37
N LEU A 205 -15.62 0.00 -12.41
CA LEU A 205 -14.26 -0.04 -12.98
C LEU A 205 -13.24 0.63 -12.06
N LEU A 206 -13.56 1.80 -11.49
CA LEU A 206 -12.68 2.49 -10.54
C LEU A 206 -12.43 1.66 -9.28
N ALA A 207 -13.47 1.02 -8.74
CA ALA A 207 -13.32 0.09 -7.61
C ALA A 207 -12.42 -1.09 -7.96
N LEU A 208 -12.55 -1.66 -9.16
CA LEU A 208 -11.74 -2.79 -9.61
C LEU A 208 -10.26 -2.39 -9.72
N LEU A 209 -10.00 -1.27 -10.38
CA LEU A 209 -8.66 -0.74 -10.58
C LEU A 209 -8.03 -0.34 -9.24
N LEU A 210 -8.81 0.23 -8.31
CA LEU A 210 -8.33 0.55 -6.98
C LEU A 210 -7.89 -0.71 -6.21
N CYS A 211 -8.69 -1.78 -6.25
CA CYS A 211 -8.39 -3.04 -5.56
C CYS A 211 -7.20 -3.82 -6.15
N TYR A 212 -7.05 -3.84 -7.48
CA TYR A 212 -6.16 -4.80 -8.15
C TYR A 212 -5.05 -4.14 -8.98
N TYR A 213 -5.34 -3.06 -9.71
CA TYR A 213 -4.37 -2.45 -10.64
C TYR A 213 -3.23 -1.73 -9.92
N PHE A 214 -3.52 -0.94 -8.87
CA PHE A 214 -2.47 -0.17 -8.17
C PHE A 214 -1.51 -1.03 -7.32
N ARG A 215 -1.85 -2.30 -7.12
CA ARG A 215 -0.96 -3.28 -6.50
C ARG A 215 0.21 -3.66 -7.42
N LEU A 216 0.00 -3.58 -8.73
CA LEU A 216 0.96 -3.99 -9.74
C LEU A 216 2.10 -2.97 -9.83
N TYR A 217 3.32 -3.47 -9.95
CA TYR A 217 4.52 -2.63 -9.98
C TYR A 217 4.94 -2.26 -11.40
N SER A 218 5.22 -3.27 -12.24
CA SER A 218 5.76 -3.03 -13.58
C SER A 218 4.73 -2.48 -14.54
N ALA A 219 5.21 -1.71 -15.51
CA ALA A 219 4.38 -1.26 -16.64
C ALA A 219 3.81 -2.45 -17.43
N GLN A 220 4.58 -3.53 -17.58
CA GLN A 220 4.15 -4.74 -18.27
C GLN A 220 2.95 -5.41 -17.59
N SER A 221 3.07 -5.73 -16.30
CA SER A 221 1.95 -6.36 -15.56
C SER A 221 0.70 -5.47 -15.53
N LYS A 222 0.88 -4.15 -15.42
CA LYS A 222 -0.21 -3.18 -15.55
C LYS A 222 -0.90 -3.25 -16.91
N GLN A 223 -0.14 -3.31 -18.01
CA GLN A 223 -0.71 -3.43 -19.35
C GLN A 223 -1.45 -4.76 -19.54
N GLU A 224 -0.85 -5.88 -19.15
CA GLU A 224 -1.47 -7.21 -19.20
C GLU A 224 -2.79 -7.25 -18.41
N TYR A 225 -2.83 -6.60 -17.24
CA TYR A 225 -4.05 -6.51 -16.44
C TYR A 225 -5.13 -5.66 -17.12
N LEU A 226 -4.76 -4.53 -17.72
CA LEU A 226 -5.72 -3.69 -18.44
C LEU A 226 -6.30 -4.42 -19.67
N GLU A 227 -5.50 -5.24 -20.36
CA GLU A 227 -5.97 -6.10 -21.44
C GLU A 227 -6.92 -7.21 -20.94
N LEU A 228 -6.59 -7.84 -19.80
CA LEU A 228 -7.47 -8.80 -19.13
C LEU A 228 -8.84 -8.17 -18.82
N VAL A 229 -8.87 -6.97 -18.23
CA VAL A 229 -10.11 -6.26 -17.94
C VAL A 229 -10.88 -5.98 -19.24
N LYS A 230 -10.22 -5.41 -20.27
CA LYS A 230 -10.85 -5.10 -21.56
C LYS A 230 -11.43 -6.31 -22.26
N SER A 231 -10.72 -7.44 -22.26
CA SER A 231 -11.17 -8.67 -22.94
C SER A 231 -12.46 -9.24 -22.31
N ASN A 232 -12.65 -9.05 -21.01
CA ASN A 232 -13.81 -9.48 -20.25
C ASN A 232 -14.97 -8.46 -20.25
N LEU A 233 -14.75 -7.26 -20.80
CA LEU A 233 -15.81 -6.25 -20.91
C LEU A 233 -16.79 -6.56 -22.07
N PRO A 234 -18.06 -6.12 -21.95
CA PRO A 234 -19.02 -6.17 -23.05
C PRO A 234 -18.48 -5.45 -24.29
N ASN A 235 -18.88 -5.89 -25.49
CA ASN A 235 -18.33 -5.38 -26.76
C ASN A 235 -18.39 -3.85 -26.90
N HIS A 236 -19.45 -3.20 -26.41
CA HIS A 236 -19.60 -1.74 -26.48
C HIS A 236 -18.63 -0.98 -25.56
N LEU A 237 -18.00 -1.65 -24.58
CA LEU A 237 -17.03 -1.07 -23.64
C LEU A 237 -15.57 -1.49 -23.94
N LYS A 238 -15.32 -2.38 -24.91
CA LYS A 238 -13.96 -2.88 -25.20
C LYS A 238 -12.97 -1.80 -25.66
N ASN A 239 -13.48 -0.74 -26.29
CA ASN A 239 -12.66 0.39 -26.75
C ASN A 239 -12.41 1.43 -25.66
N LEU A 240 -12.88 1.20 -24.42
CA LEU A 240 -12.68 2.12 -23.33
C LEU A 240 -11.19 2.27 -22.98
N ASN A 241 -10.72 3.50 -22.91
CA ASN A 241 -9.40 3.78 -22.37
C ASN A 241 -9.46 3.84 -20.83
N LEU A 242 -9.11 2.72 -20.19
CA LEU A 242 -9.09 2.57 -18.73
C LEU A 242 -8.03 3.44 -18.04
N GLU A 243 -6.90 3.70 -18.70
CA GLU A 243 -5.88 4.59 -18.14
C GLU A 243 -6.38 6.03 -18.13
N LYS A 244 -7.00 6.47 -19.22
CA LYS A 244 -7.63 7.79 -19.27
C LYS A 244 -8.77 7.92 -18.25
N LEU A 245 -9.57 6.86 -18.05
CA LEU A 245 -10.60 6.84 -17.00
C LEU A 245 -9.99 7.13 -15.63
N LEU A 246 -8.87 6.47 -15.30
CA LEU A 246 -8.16 6.68 -14.05
C LEU A 246 -7.54 8.07 -13.98
N ASP A 247 -6.83 8.51 -15.02
CA ASP A 247 -6.19 9.83 -15.06
C ASP A 247 -7.23 10.94 -14.88
N ASP A 248 -8.37 10.86 -15.57
CA ASP A 248 -9.47 11.82 -15.43
C ASP A 248 -10.00 11.87 -13.99
N GLU A 249 -10.14 10.70 -13.34
CA GLU A 249 -10.59 10.61 -11.96
C GLU A 249 -9.55 11.15 -10.96
N GLU A 250 -8.29 10.76 -11.09
CA GLU A 250 -7.19 11.26 -10.25
C GLU A 250 -7.06 12.79 -10.36
N ASN A 251 -7.16 13.31 -11.59
CA ASN A 251 -7.06 14.74 -11.85
C ASN A 251 -8.23 15.54 -11.25
N ASP A 252 -9.47 15.02 -11.28
CA ASP A 252 -10.62 15.69 -10.64
C ASP A 252 -10.36 15.93 -9.14
N PHE A 253 -9.84 14.93 -8.43
CA PHE A 253 -9.52 15.07 -7.00
C PHE A 253 -8.39 16.08 -6.75
N ILE A 254 -7.36 16.09 -7.60
CA ILE A 254 -6.18 16.93 -7.39
C ILE A 254 -6.46 18.38 -7.72
N GLN A 255 -7.28 18.66 -8.73
CA GLN A 255 -7.70 20.01 -9.07
C GLN A 255 -8.51 20.68 -7.95
N ARG A 256 -9.17 19.87 -7.10
CA ARG A 256 -9.89 20.35 -5.90
C ARG A 256 -8.97 20.61 -4.70
N MET A 257 -7.72 20.14 -4.74
CA MET A 257 -6.77 20.28 -3.63
C MET A 257 -5.85 21.48 -3.80
N ILE A 258 -5.50 22.10 -2.67
CA ILE A 258 -4.43 23.09 -2.60
C ILE A 258 -3.13 22.35 -2.35
N LEU A 259 -2.20 22.46 -3.30
CA LEU A 259 -0.88 21.86 -3.19
C LEU A 259 0.15 22.88 -2.69
N PRO A 260 1.13 22.48 -1.86
CA PRO A 260 2.25 23.33 -1.48
C PRO A 260 3.03 23.82 -2.72
N LYS A 261 3.56 25.05 -2.65
CA LYS A 261 4.42 25.59 -3.71
C LYS A 261 5.62 24.66 -3.97
N GLY A 262 5.94 24.44 -5.24
CA GLY A 262 7.02 23.54 -5.66
C GLY A 262 6.71 22.06 -5.58
N THR A 263 5.45 21.68 -5.39
CA THR A 263 5.02 20.28 -5.45
C THR A 263 4.83 19.85 -6.91
N ALA A 264 5.62 18.88 -7.35
CA ALA A 264 5.45 18.28 -8.67
C ALA A 264 4.20 17.38 -8.72
N GLN A 265 3.23 17.72 -9.59
CA GLN A 265 2.04 16.91 -9.86
C GLN A 265 2.35 15.72 -10.78
N ASN A 266 3.41 14.97 -10.49
CA ASN A 266 3.78 13.78 -11.24
C ASN A 266 2.79 12.63 -10.99
N ARG A 267 2.81 11.62 -11.87
CA ARG A 267 1.85 10.50 -11.83
C ARG A 267 1.85 9.81 -10.46
N THR A 268 3.04 9.56 -9.90
CA THR A 268 3.18 8.91 -8.59
C THR A 268 2.48 9.68 -7.47
N LEU A 269 2.68 11.00 -7.39
CA LEU A 269 2.02 11.81 -6.36
C LEU A 269 0.50 11.79 -6.55
N ARG A 270 0.04 11.89 -7.80
CA ARG A 270 -1.40 11.90 -8.11
C ARG A 270 -2.09 10.63 -7.64
N THR A 271 -1.55 9.48 -8.05
CA THR A 271 -2.03 8.16 -7.64
C THR A 271 -1.96 7.99 -6.12
N ASN A 272 -0.87 8.41 -5.46
CA ASN A 272 -0.76 8.30 -4.01
C ASN A 272 -1.87 9.08 -3.30
N ILE A 273 -2.10 10.35 -3.69
CA ILE A 273 -3.16 11.19 -3.14
C ILE A 273 -4.52 10.53 -3.33
N PHE A 274 -4.81 10.08 -4.56
CA PHE A 274 -6.07 9.43 -4.92
C PHE A 274 -6.36 8.21 -4.04
N ALA A 275 -5.41 7.27 -3.97
CA ALA A 275 -5.58 6.04 -3.20
C ALA A 275 -5.67 6.31 -1.68
N ILE A 276 -4.81 7.19 -1.13
CA ILE A 276 -4.85 7.56 0.29
C ILE A 276 -6.21 8.16 0.65
N LEU A 277 -6.69 9.12 -0.14
CA LEU A 277 -7.95 9.81 0.12
C LEU A 277 -9.10 8.82 0.22
N ILE A 278 -9.26 7.98 -0.79
CA ILE A 278 -10.40 7.09 -0.93
C ILE A 278 -10.34 5.99 0.13
N CYS A 279 -9.19 5.39 0.35
CA CYS A 279 -9.03 4.33 1.35
C CYS A 279 -9.29 4.88 2.77
N THR A 280 -8.76 6.06 3.09
CA THR A 280 -8.90 6.66 4.42
C THR A 280 -10.36 7.00 4.74
N ILE A 281 -11.09 7.59 3.78
CA ILE A 281 -12.51 7.95 3.96
C ILE A 281 -13.37 6.69 4.11
N ASN A 282 -13.04 5.62 3.39
CA ASN A 282 -13.76 4.35 3.47
C ASN A 282 -13.29 3.44 4.60
N ARG A 283 -12.34 3.88 5.44
CA ARG A 283 -11.71 3.06 6.51
C ARG A 283 -11.11 1.76 5.99
N ILE A 284 -10.64 1.78 4.75
CA ILE A 284 -9.88 0.68 4.13
C ILE A 284 -8.41 0.93 4.48
N PRO A 285 -7.75 0.01 5.21
CA PRO A 285 -6.33 0.15 5.49
C PRO A 285 -5.54 0.16 4.18
N ILE A 286 -4.62 1.10 4.01
CA ILE A 286 -3.74 1.18 2.83
C ILE A 286 -2.27 1.10 3.26
N ILE A 287 -1.48 0.32 2.52
CA ILE A 287 -0.03 0.25 2.66
C ILE A 287 0.63 0.72 1.38
N ILE A 288 1.49 1.71 1.49
CA ILE A 288 2.17 2.37 0.38
C ILE A 288 3.63 1.96 0.42
N CYS A 289 4.08 1.27 -0.62
CA CYS A 289 5.45 0.78 -0.73
C CYS A 289 6.15 1.38 -1.94
N GLY A 290 7.34 1.92 -1.73
CA GLY A 290 8.22 2.39 -2.80
C GLY A 290 9.49 2.98 -2.25
N LYS A 291 10.44 3.32 -3.12
CA LYS A 291 11.74 3.83 -2.69
C LYS A 291 11.64 5.19 -1.96
N PRO A 292 12.68 5.57 -1.20
CA PRO A 292 12.76 6.89 -0.60
C PRO A 292 12.65 7.99 -1.67
N GLY A 293 11.77 8.97 -1.44
CA GLY A 293 11.57 10.09 -2.36
C GLY A 293 10.39 9.95 -3.32
N CYS A 294 9.67 8.81 -3.37
CA CYS A 294 8.45 8.62 -4.17
C CYS A 294 7.20 9.33 -3.62
N SER A 295 7.35 10.52 -3.02
CA SER A 295 6.26 11.40 -2.56
C SER A 295 5.20 10.78 -1.61
N LYS A 296 5.50 9.66 -0.94
CA LYS A 296 4.56 8.94 -0.05
C LYS A 296 4.06 9.79 1.12
N THR A 297 4.97 10.24 1.99
CA THR A 297 4.65 11.08 3.16
C THR A 297 4.07 12.43 2.74
N SER A 298 4.52 12.98 1.60
CA SER A 298 3.97 14.22 1.04
C SER A 298 2.49 14.08 0.66
N ALA A 299 2.13 12.99 -0.02
CA ALA A 299 0.75 12.70 -0.39
C ALA A 299 -0.17 12.61 0.84
N VAL A 300 0.29 11.95 1.92
CA VAL A 300 -0.47 11.87 3.18
C VAL A 300 -0.72 13.26 3.76
N ASN A 301 0.30 14.10 3.83
CA ASN A 301 0.17 15.47 4.33
C ASN A 301 -0.77 16.34 3.47
N ILE A 302 -0.74 16.17 2.15
CA ILE A 302 -1.65 16.87 1.23
C ILE A 302 -3.10 16.46 1.48
N VAL A 303 -3.38 15.16 1.61
CA VAL A 303 -4.74 14.67 1.91
C VAL A 303 -5.21 15.21 3.27
N LEU A 304 -4.42 15.05 4.33
CA LEU A 304 -4.79 15.50 5.68
C LEU A 304 -4.98 17.03 5.77
N SER A 305 -4.24 17.80 4.98
CA SER A 305 -4.37 19.27 4.99
C SER A 305 -5.57 19.79 4.19
N ASN A 306 -6.07 19.02 3.23
CA ASN A 306 -7.20 19.40 2.37
C ASN A 306 -8.55 18.83 2.84
N ILE A 307 -8.55 17.66 3.50
CA ILE A 307 -9.78 16.98 3.93
C ILE A 307 -10.04 17.25 5.42
N LYS A 308 -10.72 18.36 5.69
CA LYS A 308 -11.01 18.88 7.04
C LYS A 308 -12.52 18.97 7.31
N GLY A 309 -13.29 18.08 6.68
CA GLY A 309 -14.75 18.11 6.67
C GLY A 309 -15.28 19.49 6.31
N LYS A 310 -16.22 20.03 7.08
CA LYS A 310 -16.81 21.37 6.83
C LYS A 310 -15.81 22.53 6.69
N LYS A 311 -14.55 22.36 7.14
CA LYS A 311 -13.49 23.37 7.03
C LYS A 311 -12.63 23.21 5.76
N SER A 312 -12.92 22.23 4.90
CA SER A 312 -12.24 22.06 3.61
C SER A 312 -12.50 23.25 2.68
N ASN A 313 -11.56 23.56 1.78
CA ASN A 313 -11.72 24.66 0.83
C ASN A 313 -12.68 24.32 -0.32
N ASP A 314 -12.66 23.07 -0.78
CA ASP A 314 -13.54 22.60 -1.86
C ASP A 314 -14.92 22.16 -1.32
N LYS A 315 -15.98 22.50 -2.07
CA LYS A 315 -17.38 22.22 -1.68
C LYS A 315 -17.67 20.73 -1.55
N TYR A 316 -17.11 19.91 -2.43
CA TYR A 316 -17.29 18.46 -2.34
C TYR A 316 -16.52 17.91 -1.13
N PHE A 317 -15.29 18.35 -0.88
CA PHE A 317 -14.54 17.97 0.32
C PHE A 317 -15.18 18.41 1.64
N GLN A 318 -16.03 19.44 1.63
CA GLN A 318 -16.84 19.82 2.79
C GLN A 318 -17.91 18.78 3.17
N THR A 319 -18.32 17.93 2.23
CA THR A 319 -19.27 16.83 2.47
C THR A 319 -18.62 15.60 3.09
N LEU A 320 -17.30 15.48 2.98
CA LEU A 320 -16.51 14.36 3.50
C LEU A 320 -16.23 14.51 5.00
N SER A 321 -15.71 13.46 5.63
CA SER A 321 -15.35 13.48 7.05
C SER A 321 -14.08 14.30 7.32
N ASP A 322 -13.97 14.89 8.51
CA ASP A 322 -12.73 15.53 9.00
C ASP A 322 -11.69 14.46 9.39
N LEU A 323 -10.52 14.47 8.74
CA LEU A 323 -9.47 13.48 9.00
C LEU A 323 -8.55 13.96 10.12
N CYS A 324 -8.47 13.17 11.20
CA CYS A 324 -7.73 13.50 12.42
C CYS A 324 -6.49 12.61 12.54
N PRO A 325 -5.29 13.09 12.16
CA PRO A 325 -4.11 12.24 12.11
C PRO A 325 -3.58 11.86 13.49
N VAL A 326 -3.15 10.61 13.62
CA VAL A 326 -2.37 10.06 14.72
C VAL A 326 -1.12 9.42 14.14
N SER A 327 -0.01 10.15 14.17
CA SER A 327 1.25 9.68 13.59
C SER A 327 1.99 8.73 14.52
N TYR A 328 2.61 7.71 13.92
CA TYR A 328 3.50 6.78 14.59
C TYR A 328 4.66 6.44 13.64
N GLN A 329 5.88 6.39 14.17
CA GLN A 329 7.07 6.05 13.40
C GLN A 329 7.57 4.66 13.80
N GLY A 330 7.72 3.80 12.82
CA GLY A 330 8.24 2.45 12.95
C GLY A 330 9.74 2.41 13.24
N SER A 331 10.17 1.36 13.94
CA SER A 331 11.56 1.10 14.26
C SER A 331 11.77 -0.39 14.53
N LYS A 332 13.03 -0.86 14.48
CA LYS A 332 13.38 -2.26 14.81
C LYS A 332 13.10 -2.62 16.28
N THR A 333 12.91 -1.61 17.15
CA THR A 333 12.60 -1.78 18.59
C THR A 333 11.11 -1.64 18.91
N CYS A 334 10.24 -1.52 17.90
CA CYS A 334 8.80 -1.44 18.11
C CYS A 334 8.25 -2.66 18.86
N THR A 335 7.29 -2.41 19.75
CA THR A 335 6.59 -3.46 20.51
C THR A 335 5.09 -3.44 20.19
N SER A 336 4.40 -4.54 20.46
CA SER A 336 2.94 -4.61 20.32
C SER A 336 2.24 -3.55 21.18
N GLU A 337 2.72 -3.34 22.41
CA GLU A 337 2.15 -2.36 23.36
C GLU A 337 2.24 -0.91 22.84
N SER A 338 3.35 -0.55 22.17
CA SER A 338 3.49 0.80 21.61
C SER A 338 2.49 1.05 20.47
N ILE A 339 2.21 0.04 19.65
CA ILE A 339 1.20 0.09 18.59
C ILE A 339 -0.20 0.16 19.22
N GLU A 340 -0.52 -0.68 20.21
CA GLU A 340 -1.82 -0.65 20.89
C GLU A 340 -2.13 0.73 21.51
N LYS A 341 -1.12 1.38 22.11
CA LYS A 341 -1.27 2.75 22.63
C LYS A 341 -1.63 3.77 21.54
N VAL A 342 -1.18 3.58 20.30
CA VAL A 342 -1.56 4.42 19.15
C VAL A 342 -3.03 4.22 18.80
N PHE A 343 -3.49 2.97 18.74
CA PHE A 343 -4.91 2.66 18.50
C PHE A 343 -5.80 3.20 19.63
N GLN A 344 -5.37 3.09 20.89
CA GLN A 344 -6.07 3.68 22.03
C GLN A 344 -6.18 5.21 21.91
N ARG A 345 -5.12 5.90 21.48
CA ARG A 345 -5.18 7.35 21.21
C ARG A 345 -6.17 7.68 20.09
N ALA A 346 -6.15 6.92 18.99
CA ALA A 346 -7.09 7.09 17.89
C ALA A 346 -8.55 6.87 18.33
N LYS A 347 -8.77 5.86 19.19
CA LYS A 347 -10.06 5.58 19.82
C LYS A 347 -10.54 6.74 20.68
N ASN A 348 -9.70 7.25 21.57
CA ASN A 348 -10.04 8.38 22.44
C ASN A 348 -10.42 9.63 21.62
N ILE A 349 -9.72 9.90 20.51
CA ILE A 349 -10.06 11.01 19.62
C ILE A 349 -11.44 10.80 18.97
N ASN A 350 -11.74 9.58 18.50
CA ASN A 350 -13.05 9.25 17.94
C ASN A 350 -14.16 9.40 18.99
N GLU A 351 -13.91 8.99 20.24
CA GLU A 351 -14.86 9.12 21.35
C GLU A 351 -15.11 10.59 21.74
N ILE A 352 -14.04 11.41 21.84
CA ILE A 352 -14.16 12.86 22.11
C ILE A 352 -14.94 13.56 21.00
N LYS A 353 -14.73 13.14 19.75
CA LYS A 353 -15.42 13.68 18.57
C LYS A 353 -16.73 12.96 18.23
N SER A 354 -17.24 12.12 19.13
CA SER A 354 -18.50 11.40 18.96
C SER A 354 -19.65 12.39 18.74
N GLY A 355 -20.24 12.37 17.54
CA GLY A 355 -21.26 13.34 17.10
C GLY A 355 -20.78 14.33 16.02
N THR A 356 -19.49 14.36 15.71
CA THR A 356 -18.95 15.05 14.53
C THR A 356 -18.63 14.03 13.43
N ASN A 357 -18.77 14.42 12.16
CA ASN A 357 -18.36 13.58 11.03
C ASN A 357 -16.82 13.61 10.90
N SER A 358 -16.11 12.91 11.77
CA SER A 358 -14.65 12.84 11.79
C SER A 358 -14.15 11.40 11.85
N ILE A 359 -12.96 11.17 11.28
CA ILE A 359 -12.28 9.87 11.27
C ILE A 359 -10.87 10.08 11.82
N SER A 360 -10.52 9.39 12.91
CA SER A 360 -9.12 9.23 13.31
C SER A 360 -8.35 8.44 12.26
N VAL A 361 -7.22 8.97 11.80
CA VAL A 361 -6.37 8.38 10.76
C VAL A 361 -5.01 8.06 11.35
N ILE A 362 -4.68 6.79 11.49
CA ILE A 362 -3.37 6.36 11.94
C ILE A 362 -2.41 6.41 10.76
N VAL A 363 -1.35 7.20 10.88
CA VAL A 363 -0.28 7.30 9.88
C VAL A 363 0.94 6.59 10.46
N PHE A 364 1.18 5.37 9.99
CA PHE A 364 2.30 4.53 10.43
C PHE A 364 3.44 4.67 9.43
N ASP A 365 4.35 5.60 9.68
CA ASP A 365 5.54 5.79 8.85
C ASP A 365 6.60 4.73 9.16
N GLU A 366 7.37 4.33 8.15
CA GLU A 366 8.40 3.30 8.24
C GLU A 366 7.92 1.96 8.84
N ILE A 367 6.69 1.53 8.53
CA ILE A 367 6.11 0.27 9.07
C ILE A 367 6.96 -0.97 8.77
N GLY A 368 7.69 -0.99 7.64
CA GLY A 368 8.60 -2.09 7.30
C GLY A 368 9.77 -2.26 8.28
N LEU A 369 10.19 -1.21 8.99
CA LEU A 369 11.21 -1.36 10.04
C LEU A 369 10.67 -2.10 11.26
N ALA A 370 9.37 -1.98 11.55
CA ALA A 370 8.73 -2.68 12.64
C ALA A 370 8.56 -4.18 12.34
N GLU A 371 8.49 -4.58 11.07
CA GLU A 371 8.49 -5.99 10.67
C GLU A 371 9.81 -6.70 10.97
N LEU A 372 10.93 -5.96 10.92
CA LEU A 372 12.26 -6.46 11.27
C LEU A 372 12.46 -6.62 12.79
N SER A 373 11.48 -6.26 13.60
CA SER A 373 11.58 -6.38 15.05
C SER A 373 11.44 -7.85 15.49
N PRO A 374 12.27 -8.33 16.44
CA PRO A 374 12.17 -9.69 16.96
C PRO A 374 10.84 -9.96 17.70
N TYR A 375 10.14 -8.90 18.13
CA TYR A 375 8.88 -8.99 18.88
C TYR A 375 7.65 -9.21 17.98
N ASN A 376 7.81 -9.20 16.65
CA ASN A 376 6.73 -9.31 15.67
C ASN A 376 5.51 -8.42 16.01
N PRO A 377 5.72 -7.09 16.20
CA PRO A 377 4.74 -6.20 16.79
C PRO A 377 3.51 -5.98 15.90
N LEU A 378 3.64 -6.19 14.59
CA LEU A 378 2.60 -5.96 13.60
C LEU A 378 1.43 -6.96 13.69
N LYS A 379 1.54 -8.05 14.46
CA LYS A 379 0.41 -8.97 14.69
C LYS A 379 -0.81 -8.28 15.30
N VAL A 380 -0.61 -7.22 16.09
CA VAL A 380 -1.71 -6.43 16.67
C VAL A 380 -2.62 -5.87 15.57
N LEU A 381 -2.06 -5.56 14.39
CA LEU A 381 -2.81 -5.03 13.27
C LEU A 381 -3.82 -6.03 12.71
N HIS A 382 -3.65 -7.34 12.95
CA HIS A 382 -4.58 -8.34 12.43
C HIS A 382 -5.99 -8.13 12.95
N ALA A 383 -6.16 -7.83 14.23
CA ALA A 383 -7.48 -7.59 14.82
C ALA A 383 -8.01 -6.19 14.49
N GLU A 384 -7.13 -5.19 14.49
CA GLU A 384 -7.53 -3.78 14.34
C GLU A 384 -7.86 -3.38 12.89
N LEU A 385 -7.28 -4.08 11.90
CA LEU A 385 -7.39 -3.73 10.47
C LEU A 385 -8.29 -4.68 9.67
N GLU A 386 -9.11 -5.52 10.30
CA GLU A 386 -10.10 -6.31 9.56
C GLU A 386 -11.15 -5.40 8.91
N ILE A 387 -11.38 -5.61 7.61
CA ILE A 387 -12.16 -4.71 6.74
C ILE A 387 -13.61 -4.49 7.22
N GLU A 388 -14.20 -5.47 7.90
CA GLU A 388 -15.58 -5.40 8.38
C GLU A 388 -15.70 -4.65 9.71
N THR A 389 -14.63 -4.59 10.50
CA THR A 389 -14.63 -4.01 11.85
C THR A 389 -13.74 -2.78 11.99
N CYS A 390 -12.97 -2.43 10.97
CA CYS A 390 -12.04 -1.29 10.98
C CYS A 390 -12.78 0.03 11.25
N GLN A 391 -12.43 0.68 12.36
CA GLN A 391 -13.06 1.93 12.81
C GLN A 391 -12.26 3.19 12.42
N TYR A 392 -11.04 3.01 11.95
CA TYR A 392 -10.06 4.07 11.73
C TYR A 392 -9.66 4.15 10.25
N GLY A 393 -9.20 5.32 9.82
CA GLY A 393 -8.34 5.39 8.65
C GLY A 393 -6.96 4.83 9.02
N PHE A 394 -6.33 4.03 8.17
CA PHE A 394 -4.99 3.53 8.41
C PHE A 394 -4.14 3.68 7.15
N VAL A 395 -3.00 4.34 7.28
CA VAL A 395 -2.02 4.53 6.21
C VAL A 395 -0.67 4.05 6.71
N GLY A 396 -0.21 2.90 6.20
CA GLY A 396 1.15 2.40 6.40
C GLY A 396 2.07 2.88 5.28
N ILE A 397 3.19 3.51 5.62
CA ILE A 397 4.21 3.93 4.66
C ILE A 397 5.44 3.07 4.87
N THR A 398 5.96 2.48 3.80
CA THR A 398 7.16 1.65 3.87
C THR A 398 8.07 1.84 2.67
N ASN A 399 9.37 1.66 2.92
CA ASN A 399 10.35 1.50 1.86
C ASN A 399 10.63 0.03 1.56
N TYR A 400 10.18 -0.90 2.40
CA TYR A 400 10.37 -2.34 2.26
C TYR A 400 9.02 -3.01 2.04
N ARG A 401 8.95 -3.96 1.10
CA ARG A 401 7.73 -4.74 0.90
C ARG A 401 7.48 -5.61 2.14
N LEU A 402 6.24 -5.63 2.61
CA LEU A 402 5.84 -6.43 3.77
C LEU A 402 5.44 -7.85 3.36
N ASP A 403 5.39 -8.77 4.31
CA ASP A 403 4.86 -10.11 4.10
C ASP A 403 3.36 -10.10 3.70
N ALA A 404 2.97 -11.03 2.83
CA ALA A 404 1.64 -11.15 2.26
C ALA A 404 0.54 -11.29 3.31
N SER A 405 0.80 -11.99 4.42
CA SER A 405 -0.18 -12.16 5.51
C SER A 405 -0.64 -10.83 6.14
N LYS A 406 0.23 -9.80 6.16
CA LYS A 406 -0.08 -8.46 6.64
C LYS A 406 -0.71 -7.61 5.52
N MET A 407 -0.18 -7.74 4.30
CA MET A 407 -0.70 -6.99 3.15
C MET A 407 -2.14 -7.37 2.80
N ASN A 408 -2.56 -8.63 2.99
CA ASN A 408 -3.92 -9.08 2.66
C ASN A 408 -5.03 -8.36 3.44
N ARG A 409 -4.70 -7.72 4.57
CA ARG A 409 -5.63 -6.92 5.39
C ARG A 409 -5.68 -5.45 4.96
N SER A 410 -4.78 -5.04 4.08
CA SER A 410 -4.74 -3.71 3.48
C SER A 410 -4.91 -3.74 1.96
N LEU A 411 -5.26 -2.59 1.39
CA LEU A 411 -4.99 -2.30 -0.01
C LEU A 411 -3.51 -1.97 -0.17
N PHE A 412 -2.81 -2.65 -1.08
CA PHE A 412 -1.40 -2.40 -1.34
C PHE A 412 -1.23 -1.47 -2.53
N LEU A 413 -0.53 -0.35 -2.32
CA LEU A 413 -0.17 0.60 -3.35
C LEU A 413 1.33 0.49 -3.65
N ALA A 414 1.66 0.05 -4.86
CA ALA A 414 3.02 0.02 -5.38
C ALA A 414 3.36 1.38 -6.00
N CYS A 415 4.36 2.07 -5.45
CA CYS A 415 4.94 3.27 -6.05
C CYS A 415 6.15 2.87 -6.91
N PRO A 416 6.02 2.88 -8.25
CA PRO A 416 7.15 2.62 -9.15
C PRO A 416 8.22 3.71 -9.06
N ASP A 417 9.43 3.36 -9.49
CA ASP A 417 10.46 4.35 -9.80
C ASP A 417 9.94 5.27 -10.94
N PRO A 418 10.16 6.59 -10.87
CA PRO A 418 9.73 7.50 -11.92
C PRO A 418 10.53 7.25 -13.20
N ASP A 419 9.86 7.39 -14.33
CA ASP A 419 10.49 7.37 -15.65
C ASP A 419 11.12 8.74 -15.99
N VAL A 420 11.72 8.81 -17.18
CA VAL A 420 12.38 10.05 -17.65
C VAL A 420 11.38 11.21 -17.75
N ASP A 421 10.12 10.94 -18.14
CA ASP A 421 9.10 11.97 -18.27
C ASP A 421 8.68 12.52 -16.91
N ASP A 422 8.48 11.63 -15.92
CA ASP A 422 8.21 12.00 -14.53
C ASP A 422 9.38 12.78 -13.91
N LEU A 423 10.62 12.38 -14.18
CA LEU A 423 11.82 13.09 -13.74
C LEU A 423 11.91 14.48 -14.37
N SER A 424 11.72 14.57 -15.69
CA SER A 424 11.74 15.84 -16.43
C SER A 424 10.69 16.82 -15.92
N LEU A 425 9.44 16.36 -15.76
CA LEU A 425 8.35 17.16 -15.19
C LEU A 425 8.68 17.62 -13.77
N THR A 426 9.24 16.74 -12.95
CA THR A 426 9.64 17.08 -11.59
C THR A 426 10.74 18.15 -11.58
N GLY A 427 11.73 18.03 -12.46
CA GLY A 427 12.79 19.04 -12.64
C GLY A 427 12.25 20.40 -13.06
N GLN A 428 11.34 20.44 -14.04
CA GLN A 428 10.68 21.67 -14.50
C GLN A 428 9.89 22.34 -13.37
N ILE A 429 9.15 21.59 -12.56
CA ILE A 429 8.36 22.16 -11.46
C ILE A 429 9.26 22.68 -10.34
N ILE A 430 10.33 21.96 -9.99
CA ILE A 430 11.32 22.46 -9.02
C ILE A 430 11.94 23.76 -9.53
N ARG A 431 12.35 23.82 -10.81
CA ARG A 431 12.87 25.05 -11.44
C ARG A 431 11.87 26.20 -11.32
N ASN A 432 10.64 26.00 -11.80
CA ASN A 432 9.60 27.03 -11.83
C ASN A 432 9.20 27.49 -10.42
N SER A 433 9.44 26.68 -9.38
CA SER A 433 9.19 27.06 -7.99
C SER A 433 10.27 27.94 -7.36
N LEU A 434 11.46 27.97 -7.97
CA LEU A 434 12.65 28.66 -7.46
C LEU A 434 13.01 29.89 -8.31
N THR A 435 12.69 29.88 -9.60
CA THR A 435 12.96 31.00 -10.51
C THR A 435 11.85 31.18 -11.54
N GLU A 436 11.58 32.45 -11.88
CA GLU A 436 10.75 32.84 -13.02
C GLU A 436 11.57 32.94 -14.32
N ASN A 437 12.90 32.99 -14.24
CA ASN A 437 13.79 33.14 -15.37
C ASN A 437 14.20 31.78 -15.95
N THR A 438 13.43 31.30 -16.93
CA THR A 438 13.66 30.00 -17.58
C THR A 438 14.58 30.05 -18.80
N ILE A 439 15.02 31.24 -19.20
CA ILE A 439 15.77 31.48 -20.46
C ILE A 439 17.01 30.59 -20.55
N TYR A 440 17.69 30.38 -19.42
CA TYR A 440 18.94 29.63 -19.35
C TYR A 440 18.81 28.21 -18.79
N LEU A 441 17.59 27.77 -18.48
CA LEU A 441 17.31 26.42 -18.03
C LEU A 441 16.05 25.95 -18.74
N THR A 442 16.17 25.63 -20.03
CA THR A 442 15.05 25.22 -20.88
C THR A 442 14.50 23.86 -20.47
N ASP A 443 13.29 23.54 -20.92
CA ASP A 443 12.68 22.22 -20.68
C ASP A 443 13.49 21.09 -21.34
N GLU A 444 14.18 21.38 -22.44
CA GLU A 444 15.14 20.47 -23.07
C GLU A 444 16.32 20.13 -22.15
N ILE A 445 16.84 21.11 -21.40
CA ILE A 445 17.90 20.86 -20.41
C ILE A 445 17.37 19.99 -19.28
N MET A 446 16.14 20.21 -18.82
CA MET A 446 15.52 19.35 -17.79
C MET A 446 15.37 17.91 -18.28
N LEU A 447 14.95 17.71 -19.53
CA LEU A 447 14.87 16.39 -20.17
C LEU A 447 16.25 15.74 -20.28
N ASN A 448 17.27 16.48 -20.71
CA ASN A 448 18.64 15.96 -20.80
C ASN A 448 19.24 15.60 -19.42
N LEU A 449 18.94 16.39 -18.39
CA LEU A 449 19.31 16.07 -17.01
C LEU A 449 18.59 14.83 -16.48
N ALA A 450 17.31 14.68 -16.81
CA ALA A 450 16.52 13.48 -16.48
C ALA A 450 17.10 12.23 -17.16
N ASN A 451 17.41 12.29 -18.46
CA ASN A 451 18.07 11.22 -19.20
C ASN A 451 19.42 10.86 -18.59
N ALA A 452 20.30 11.84 -18.37
CA ALA A 452 21.62 11.61 -17.79
C ALA A 452 21.54 10.98 -16.39
N TYR A 453 20.57 11.40 -15.58
CA TYR A 453 20.34 10.81 -14.26
C TYR A 453 19.80 9.38 -14.35
N ASN A 454 18.89 9.10 -15.28
CA ASN A 454 18.39 7.75 -15.51
C ASN A 454 19.49 6.80 -16.01
N ASP A 455 20.34 7.26 -16.93
CA ASP A 455 21.50 6.50 -17.41
C ASP A 455 22.50 6.19 -16.29
N LEU A 456 22.71 7.15 -15.37
CA LEU A 456 23.50 6.93 -14.17
C LEU A 456 22.89 5.82 -13.30
N LEU A 457 21.58 5.86 -13.05
CA LEU A 457 20.91 4.82 -12.27
C LEU A 457 21.00 3.45 -12.94
N ILE A 458 20.84 3.38 -14.27
CA ILE A 458 20.97 2.14 -15.04
C ILE A 458 22.40 1.59 -14.95
N SER A 459 23.41 2.43 -15.11
CA SER A 459 24.81 2.00 -15.05
C SER A 459 25.20 1.51 -13.65
N LEU A 460 24.73 2.16 -12.59
CA LEU A 460 25.01 1.76 -11.21
C LEU A 460 24.25 0.50 -10.76
N LYS A 461 23.07 0.23 -11.33
CA LYS A 461 22.37 -1.05 -11.09
C LYS A 461 23.17 -2.27 -11.56
N ALA A 462 24.09 -2.10 -12.51
CA ALA A 462 24.98 -3.19 -12.93
C ALA A 462 25.98 -3.59 -11.83
N GLU A 463 26.27 -2.68 -10.90
CA GLU A 463 27.13 -2.92 -9.75
C GLU A 463 26.29 -3.04 -8.47
N LYS A 464 26.05 -4.27 -7.98
CA LYS A 464 25.23 -4.53 -6.78
C LYS A 464 25.59 -3.66 -5.55
N ARG A 465 26.86 -3.27 -5.41
CA ARG A 465 27.32 -2.40 -4.31
C ARG A 465 26.68 -1.01 -4.33
N TYR A 466 26.30 -0.52 -5.51
CA TYR A 466 25.79 0.84 -5.71
C TYR A 466 24.32 0.87 -6.17
N GLU A 467 23.62 -0.27 -6.15
CA GLU A 467 22.26 -0.43 -6.68
C GLU A 467 21.24 0.55 -6.06
N ASN A 468 21.36 0.85 -4.76
CA ASN A 468 20.49 1.77 -4.02
C ASN A 468 21.23 3.05 -3.55
N TYR A 469 22.36 3.36 -4.18
CA TYR A 469 23.26 4.43 -3.71
C TYR A 469 22.77 5.83 -4.08
N PHE A 470 22.13 5.99 -5.25
CA PHE A 470 21.46 7.21 -5.67
C PHE A 470 19.93 7.05 -5.67
N GLY A 471 19.22 8.08 -5.25
CA GLY A 471 17.76 8.12 -5.21
C GLY A 471 17.19 9.49 -5.58
N LEU A 472 15.86 9.61 -5.62
CA LEU A 472 15.20 10.81 -6.15
C LEU A 472 15.55 12.11 -5.42
N ARG A 473 15.93 12.02 -4.14
CA ARG A 473 16.38 13.17 -3.36
C ARG A 473 17.69 13.76 -3.90
N ASP A 474 18.55 12.94 -4.49
CA ASP A 474 19.80 13.39 -5.11
C ASP A 474 19.49 14.15 -6.40
N TYR A 475 18.56 13.64 -7.23
CA TYR A 475 18.05 14.38 -8.40
C TYR A 475 17.41 15.71 -7.99
N PHE A 476 16.57 15.74 -6.96
CA PHE A 476 15.96 17.00 -6.49
C PHE A 476 17.03 17.99 -6.02
N SER A 477 18.07 17.49 -5.34
CA SER A 477 19.20 18.32 -4.89
C SER A 477 20.02 18.83 -6.08
N LEU A 478 20.19 18.03 -7.14
CA LEU A 478 20.85 18.44 -8.39
C LEU A 478 20.14 19.63 -9.01
N ILE A 479 18.82 19.50 -9.22
CA ILE A 479 18.04 20.57 -9.85
C ILE A 479 18.05 21.83 -8.98
N LYS A 480 17.86 21.70 -7.67
CA LYS A 480 17.94 22.84 -6.74
C LYS A 480 19.30 23.53 -6.76
N GLY A 481 20.38 22.75 -6.73
CA GLY A 481 21.75 23.26 -6.77
C GLY A 481 22.05 23.98 -8.08
N ILE A 482 21.61 23.43 -9.21
CA ILE A 482 21.70 24.07 -10.53
C ILE A 482 20.96 25.41 -10.48
N VAL A 483 19.66 25.42 -10.17
CA VAL A 483 18.85 26.64 -10.20
C VAL A 483 19.42 27.74 -9.30
N ASN A 484 19.87 27.39 -8.09
CA ASN A 484 20.47 28.35 -7.17
C ASN A 484 21.79 28.92 -7.68
N ASP A 485 22.69 28.10 -8.23
CA ASP A 485 23.95 28.59 -8.82
C ASP A 485 23.68 29.47 -10.04
N PHE A 486 22.66 29.15 -10.84
CA PHE A 486 22.23 30.00 -11.94
C PHE A 486 21.75 31.37 -11.45
N GLU A 487 20.83 31.42 -10.49
CA GLU A 487 20.34 32.68 -9.90
C GLU A 487 21.46 33.56 -9.36
N ASN A 488 22.45 32.96 -8.69
CA ASN A 488 23.59 33.70 -8.14
C ASN A 488 24.59 34.19 -9.20
N GLU A 489 24.64 33.56 -10.38
CA GLU A 489 25.64 33.84 -11.41
C GLU A 489 25.11 34.56 -12.67
N ILE A 490 23.81 34.88 -12.71
CA ILE A 490 23.19 35.70 -13.76
C ILE A 490 23.76 37.13 -13.69
N THR A 491 24.70 37.41 -14.59
CA THR A 491 25.13 38.76 -14.96
C THR A 491 24.84 38.98 -16.45
N TYR A 492 24.84 40.25 -16.90
CA TYR A 492 24.56 40.65 -18.29
C TYR A 492 25.37 39.92 -19.39
N ALA A 493 26.42 39.16 -19.03
CA ALA A 493 27.28 38.39 -19.94
C ALA A 493 27.16 36.85 -19.73
N PHE A 494 25.94 36.33 -19.58
CA PHE A 494 25.72 34.90 -19.42
C PHE A 494 25.87 34.15 -20.75
N THR A 495 26.83 33.22 -20.83
CA THR A 495 27.13 32.43 -22.05
C THR A 495 26.74 30.96 -21.88
N GLN A 496 26.49 30.25 -22.98
CA GLN A 496 26.28 28.79 -22.95
C GLN A 496 27.45 28.04 -22.29
N SER A 497 28.69 28.50 -22.43
CA SER A 497 29.83 27.88 -21.75
C SER A 497 29.71 27.94 -20.22
N LYS A 498 29.22 29.06 -19.69
CA LYS A 498 28.97 29.25 -18.25
C LYS A 498 27.77 28.42 -17.76
N GLN A 499 26.75 28.28 -18.60
CA GLN A 499 25.61 27.39 -18.36
C GLN A 499 26.08 25.93 -18.13
N TYR A 500 26.88 25.40 -19.05
CA TYR A 500 27.40 24.03 -18.93
C TYR A 500 28.42 23.87 -17.79
N SER A 501 29.19 24.91 -17.45
CA SER A 501 30.13 24.83 -16.33
C SER A 501 29.41 24.71 -14.98
N ILE A 502 28.29 25.43 -14.78
CA ILE A 502 27.45 25.32 -13.59
C ILE A 502 26.84 23.92 -13.49
N ILE A 503 26.24 23.42 -14.58
CA ILE A 503 25.67 22.07 -14.60
C ILE A 503 26.74 21.02 -14.26
N ARG A 504 27.92 21.11 -14.89
CA ARG A 504 29.03 20.18 -14.64
C ARG A 504 29.56 20.27 -13.21
N LYS A 505 29.62 21.48 -12.64
CA LYS A 505 30.00 21.70 -11.23
C LYS A 505 29.02 21.00 -10.31
N GLN A 506 27.72 21.17 -10.50
CA GLN A 506 26.70 20.56 -9.65
C GLN A 506 26.65 19.03 -9.80
N MET A 507 26.79 18.50 -11.03
CA MET A 507 26.95 17.07 -11.25
C MET A 507 28.19 16.52 -10.51
N LYS A 508 29.33 17.22 -10.57
CA LYS A 508 30.54 16.84 -9.82
C LYS A 508 30.34 16.92 -8.32
N ILE A 509 29.63 17.93 -7.81
CA ILE A 509 29.33 18.04 -6.37
C ILE A 509 28.53 16.81 -5.95
N ILE A 510 27.45 16.46 -6.67
CA ILE A 510 26.64 15.31 -6.28
C ILE A 510 27.44 14.01 -6.40
N LEU A 511 28.25 13.82 -7.44
CA LEU A 511 29.11 12.64 -7.54
C LEU A 511 30.21 12.61 -6.45
N ALA A 512 30.83 13.74 -6.12
CA ALA A 512 31.96 13.83 -5.18
C ALA A 512 31.54 13.85 -3.71
N TYR A 513 30.45 14.56 -3.37
CA TYR A 513 29.87 14.58 -2.02
C TYR A 513 29.41 13.18 -1.63
N VAL A 514 28.96 12.42 -2.62
CA VAL A 514 28.53 11.03 -2.45
C VAL A 514 29.74 10.10 -2.24
N ILE A 515 30.81 10.18 -3.05
CA ILE A 515 32.03 9.34 -2.88
C ILE A 515 32.76 9.59 -1.56
N ILE A 516 32.71 10.81 -1.00
CA ILE A 516 33.52 11.20 0.16
C ILE A 516 32.78 10.99 1.51
N PHE A 517 31.44 11.08 1.55
CA PHE A 517 30.70 11.18 2.81
C PHE A 517 29.66 10.06 3.08
N ARG A 518 29.50 9.06 2.20
CA ARG A 518 28.60 7.90 2.40
C ARG A 518 29.19 6.62 1.83
#